data_AF-A0A1X6WKN8-F1
#
_entry.id   AF-A0A1X6WKN8-F1
#
_cell.length_a   1.000
_cell.length_b   1.000
_cell.length_c   1.000
_cell.angle_alpha   90.00
_cell.angle_beta   90.00
_cell.angle_gamma   90.00
#
_symmetry.space_group_name_H-M   'P 1'
#
loop_
_entity.id
_entity.type
_entity.pdbx_description
1 polymer ?
#
loop_
_entity_poly.entity_id
_entity_poly.type
_entity_poly.pdbx_seq_one_letter_code
_entity_poly.pdbx_strand_id
1 'polypeptide(L)'
;MIVTDIMGFDVNIASVLKLIYADLEDQLNEKPEIKSKINQLTSEINDIMNYELLDHEIDLEEDEEITFQELFKVLGIRIETKSDSIFERVIEIVQMFKYLSKKKLLILVNASSYFTDRELEELIEYISLLQIDVLFIEPRKRKVVSQYVIDEDFFVQFE
;
A
#
# COMPACT_ATOMS: atom_id res chain seq x y z
N MET A 1 -7.88 -7.39 -9.04
CA MET A 1 -7.22 -8.00 -7.87
C MET A 1 -8.32 -8.66 -7.09
N ILE A 2 -8.17 -9.93 -6.69
CA ILE A 2 -9.21 -10.65 -5.95
C ILE A 2 -8.68 -10.88 -4.54
N VAL A 3 -9.47 -10.54 -3.53
CA VAL A 3 -9.17 -10.80 -2.13
C VAL A 3 -10.33 -11.55 -1.50
N THR A 4 -10.04 -12.77 -1.04
CA THR A 4 -10.98 -13.64 -0.34
C THR A 4 -10.66 -13.70 1.16
N ASP A 5 -9.37 -13.72 1.50
CA ASP A 5 -8.88 -13.68 2.87
C ASP A 5 -8.32 -12.28 3.14
N ILE A 6 -9.09 -11.46 3.86
CA ILE A 6 -8.73 -10.08 4.20
C ILE A 6 -7.54 -10.05 5.16
N MET A 7 -7.54 -10.94 6.16
CA MET A 7 -6.54 -10.94 7.23
C MET A 7 -5.21 -11.54 6.76
N GLY A 8 -5.26 -12.60 5.95
CA GLY A 8 -4.08 -13.22 5.35
C GLY A 8 -3.53 -12.51 4.12
N PHE A 9 -4.19 -11.45 3.63
CA PHE A 9 -3.71 -10.71 2.47
C PHE A 9 -2.43 -9.95 2.81
N ASP A 10 -1.35 -10.22 2.07
CA ASP A 10 -0.10 -9.48 2.21
C ASP A 10 -0.16 -8.16 1.44
N VAL A 11 -0.19 -7.04 2.16
CA VAL A 11 -0.16 -5.69 1.60
C VAL A 11 1.27 -5.24 1.25
N ASN A 12 2.30 -5.88 1.81
CA ASN A 12 3.71 -5.52 1.65
C ASN A 12 4.36 -6.22 0.44
N ILE A 13 3.65 -6.24 -0.68
CA ILE A 13 4.16 -6.83 -1.93
C ILE A 13 5.25 -5.91 -2.50
N ALA A 14 6.35 -6.48 -3.01
CA ALA A 14 7.47 -5.72 -3.56
C ALA A 14 7.06 -4.68 -4.62
N SER A 15 6.02 -4.95 -5.42
CA SER A 15 5.48 -4.00 -6.40
C SER A 15 4.83 -2.77 -5.77
N VAL A 16 4.20 -2.93 -4.61
CA VAL A 16 3.60 -1.83 -3.84
C VAL A 16 4.69 -1.02 -3.16
N LEU A 17 5.63 -1.68 -2.48
CA LEU A 17 6.75 -1.01 -1.80
C LEU A 17 7.56 -0.15 -2.77
N LYS A 18 7.80 -0.63 -4.00
CA LYS A 18 8.48 0.16 -5.04
C LYS A 18 7.71 1.44 -5.40
N LEU A 19 6.39 1.39 -5.45
CA LEU A 19 5.56 2.56 -5.75
C LEU A 19 5.51 3.53 -4.57
N ILE A 20 5.49 3.02 -3.34
CA ILE A 20 5.61 3.82 -2.13
C ILE A 20 6.97 4.53 -2.07
N TYR A 21 8.06 3.83 -2.39
CA TYR A 21 9.40 4.43 -2.40
C TYR A 21 9.51 5.54 -3.45
N ALA A 22 8.91 5.36 -4.63
CA ALA A 22 8.86 6.41 -5.64
C ALA A 22 8.04 7.62 -5.18
N ASP A 23 6.87 7.39 -4.58
CA ASP A 23 6.02 8.48 -4.05
C ASP A 23 6.72 9.25 -2.91
N LEU A 24 7.40 8.55 -2.00
CA LEU A 24 8.20 9.18 -0.94
C LEU A 24 9.37 9.99 -1.50
N GLU A 25 10.02 9.49 -2.55
CA GLU A 25 11.09 10.21 -3.24
C GLU A 25 10.56 11.49 -3.90
N ASP A 26 9.39 11.44 -4.54
CA ASP A 26 8.72 12.61 -5.10
C ASP A 26 8.32 13.62 -4.02
N GLN A 27 7.78 13.17 -2.87
CA GLN A 27 7.48 14.04 -1.73
C GLN A 27 8.72 14.73 -1.16
N LEU A 28 9.89 14.05 -1.17
CA LEU A 28 11.16 14.66 -0.77
C LEU A 28 11.65 15.67 -1.81
N ASN A 29 11.38 15.45 -3.10
CA ASN A 29 11.72 16.39 -4.17
C ASN A 29 10.95 17.71 -4.04
N GLU A 30 9.72 17.69 -3.52
CA GLU A 30 8.95 18.90 -3.21
C GLU A 30 9.53 19.71 -2.05
N LYS A 31 10.36 19.10 -1.20
CA LYS A 31 10.97 19.71 -0.01
C LYS A 31 12.50 19.72 -0.13
N PRO A 32 13.07 20.59 -0.98
CA PRO A 32 14.50 20.58 -1.31
C PRO A 32 15.42 20.79 -0.09
N GLU A 33 14.96 21.53 0.92
CA GLU A 33 15.72 21.72 2.17
C GLU A 33 15.96 20.40 2.93
N ILE A 34 14.92 19.55 3.02
CA ILE A 34 15.00 18.25 3.70
C ILE A 34 15.86 17.30 2.89
N LYS A 35 15.67 17.27 1.56
CA LYS A 35 16.47 16.45 0.65
C LYS A 35 17.96 16.79 0.75
N SER A 36 18.29 18.08 0.74
CA SER A 36 19.67 18.56 0.89
C SER A 36 20.28 18.11 2.22
N LYS A 37 19.52 18.21 3.31
CA LYS A 37 19.97 17.76 4.63
C LYS A 37 20.23 16.25 4.68
N ILE A 38 19.37 15.43 4.07
CA ILE A 38 19.60 13.98 4.00
C ILE A 38 20.86 13.69 3.19
N ASN A 39 21.01 14.30 2.01
CA ASN A 39 22.21 14.12 1.18
C ASN A 39 23.49 14.53 1.91
N GLN A 40 23.46 15.63 2.66
CA GLN A 40 24.61 16.06 3.46
C GLN A 40 24.99 15.00 4.50
N LEU A 41 24.01 14.49 5.26
CA LEU A 41 24.25 13.44 6.26
C LEU A 41 24.75 12.14 5.63
N THR A 42 24.21 11.77 4.47
CA THR A 42 24.67 10.59 3.72
C THR A 42 26.11 10.76 3.24
N SER A 43 26.48 11.96 2.76
CA SER A 43 27.86 12.27 2.39
C SER A 43 28.80 12.20 3.59
N GLU A 44 28.39 12.75 4.74
CA GLU A 44 29.19 12.68 5.98
C GLU A 44 29.40 11.22 6.43
N ILE A 45 28.41 10.35 6.25
CA ILE A 45 28.54 8.91 6.52
C ILE A 45 29.53 8.27 5.54
N ASN A 46 29.42 8.54 4.24
CA ASN A 46 30.34 8.00 3.22
C ASN A 46 31.79 8.46 3.46
N ASP A 47 32.01 9.72 3.85
CA ASP A 47 33.35 10.22 4.16
C ASP A 47 34.00 9.45 5.32
N ILE A 48 33.22 9.17 6.37
CA ILE A 48 33.69 8.40 7.54
C ILE A 48 33.97 6.94 7.15
N MET A 49 33.09 6.33 6.35
CA MET A 49 33.25 4.94 5.89
C MET A 49 34.48 4.79 5.00
N ASN A 50 34.68 5.70 4.03
CA ASN A 50 35.85 5.72 3.15
C ASN A 50 37.17 5.81 3.94
N TYR A 51 37.20 6.65 4.98
CA TYR A 51 38.37 6.76 5.84
C TYR A 51 38.72 5.41 6.50
N GLU A 52 37.72 4.70 7.03
CA GLU A 52 37.92 3.39 7.65
C GLU A 52 38.30 2.30 6.63
N LEU A 53 37.76 2.36 5.41
CA LEU A 53 38.09 1.43 4.32
C LEU A 53 39.54 1.58 3.84
N LEU A 54 40.06 2.80 3.78
CA LEU A 54 41.46 3.07 3.41
C LEU A 54 42.46 2.50 4.43
N ASP A 55 42.09 2.45 5.70
CA ASP A 55 42.91 1.88 6.78
C ASP A 55 42.87 0.33 6.79
N HIS A 56 42.07 -0.31 5.94
CA HIS A 56 41.91 -1.75 5.89
C HIS A 56 43.04 -2.45 5.07
N GLU A 57 43.46 -3.65 5.50
CA GLU A 57 44.56 -4.39 4.85
C GLU A 57 44.21 -4.97 3.46
N ILE A 58 42.92 -4.97 3.11
CA ILE A 58 42.38 -5.48 1.85
C ILE A 58 41.82 -4.29 1.08
N ASP A 59 42.06 -4.27 -0.24
CA ASP A 59 41.49 -3.30 -1.16
C ASP A 59 39.98 -3.52 -1.27
N LEU A 60 39.21 -2.59 -0.71
CA LEU A 60 37.75 -2.62 -0.65
C LEU A 60 37.19 -1.44 -1.42
N GLU A 61 36.11 -1.68 -2.16
CA GLU A 61 35.39 -0.68 -2.93
C GLU A 61 33.98 -0.51 -2.36
N GLU A 62 33.48 0.71 -2.31
CA GLU A 62 32.09 1.05 -1.98
C GLU A 62 31.38 1.70 -3.17
N ASP A 63 30.06 1.59 -3.22
CA ASP A 63 29.26 2.30 -4.22
C ASP A 63 29.36 3.83 -4.00
N GLU A 64 29.57 4.59 -5.08
CA GLU A 64 29.90 6.03 -5.01
C GLU A 64 28.82 6.90 -4.34
N GLU A 65 27.54 6.53 -4.46
CA GLU A 65 26.42 7.28 -3.85
C GLU A 65 25.33 6.33 -3.33
N ILE A 66 24.91 6.54 -2.08
CA ILE A 66 23.73 5.85 -1.54
C ILE A 66 22.47 6.54 -2.07
N THR A 67 21.66 5.80 -2.83
CA THR A 67 20.39 6.32 -3.35
C THR A 67 19.31 6.38 -2.26
N PHE A 68 18.31 7.26 -2.43
CA PHE A 68 17.15 7.31 -1.52
C PHE A 68 16.41 5.97 -1.43
N GLN A 69 16.35 5.21 -2.52
CA GLN A 69 15.68 3.90 -2.54
C GLN A 69 16.43 2.87 -1.68
N GLU A 70 17.76 2.91 -1.67
CA GLU A 70 18.59 2.07 -0.80
C GLU A 70 18.43 2.48 0.67
N LEU A 71 18.42 3.79 0.96
CA LEU A 71 18.14 4.29 2.30
C LEU A 71 16.79 3.79 2.82
N PHE A 72 15.73 3.89 2.01
CA PHE A 72 14.40 3.40 2.40
C PHE A 72 14.38 1.90 2.67
N LYS A 73 15.14 1.13 1.88
CA LYS A 73 15.25 -0.32 2.03
C LYS A 73 16.02 -0.70 3.30
N VAL A 74 17.13 -0.01 3.60
CA VAL A 74 17.94 -0.22 4.82
C VAL A 74 17.14 0.14 6.07
N LEU A 75 16.35 1.21 6.02
CA LEU A 75 15.44 1.62 7.10
C LEU A 75 14.25 0.66 7.30
N GLY A 76 14.02 -0.27 6.37
CA GLY A 76 12.93 -1.25 6.47
C GLY A 76 11.54 -0.63 6.34
N ILE A 77 11.39 0.45 5.56
CA ILE A 77 10.11 1.13 5.35
C ILE A 77 9.13 0.15 4.69
N ARG A 78 8.00 -0.09 5.38
CA ARG A 78 6.92 -0.99 4.95
C ARG A 78 5.58 -0.49 5.49
N ILE A 79 4.49 -0.94 4.89
CA ILE A 79 3.14 -0.67 5.41
C ILE A 79 3.02 -1.38 6.76
N GLU A 80 2.60 -0.62 7.78
CA GLU A 80 2.31 -1.18 9.09
C GLU A 80 1.09 -2.10 8.96
N THR A 81 1.26 -3.37 9.34
CA THR A 81 0.20 -4.39 9.28
C THR A 81 -0.36 -4.73 10.65
N LYS A 82 -0.05 -3.93 11.68
CA LYS A 82 -0.70 -4.04 12.99
C LYS A 82 -2.06 -3.36 12.90
N SER A 83 -2.95 -3.97 12.12
CA SER A 83 -4.35 -3.56 12.07
C SER A 83 -5.07 -4.19 13.25
N ASP A 84 -5.81 -3.39 14.01
CA ASP A 84 -6.56 -3.83 15.19
C ASP A 84 -7.90 -4.46 14.78
N SER A 85 -8.41 -4.16 13.58
CA SER A 85 -9.70 -4.66 13.07
C SER A 85 -9.70 -5.11 11.60
N ILE A 86 -10.69 -5.93 11.22
CA ILE A 86 -10.93 -6.35 9.81
C ILE A 86 -11.25 -5.14 8.94
N PHE A 87 -11.93 -4.13 9.50
CA PHE A 87 -12.29 -2.91 8.80
C PHE A 87 -11.06 -2.11 8.38
N GLU A 88 -10.16 -1.83 9.33
CA GLU A 88 -8.87 -1.17 9.05
C GLU A 88 -8.07 -1.94 7.99
N ARG A 89 -8.08 -3.27 8.08
CA ARG A 89 -7.39 -4.11 7.11
C ARG A 89 -7.94 -3.95 5.69
N VAL A 90 -9.25 -3.81 5.51
CA VAL A 90 -9.83 -3.54 4.19
C VAL A 90 -9.51 -2.13 3.71
N ILE A 91 -9.48 -1.14 4.60
CA ILE A 91 -9.04 0.21 4.25
C ILE A 91 -7.60 0.20 3.73
N GLU A 92 -6.69 -0.52 4.38
CA GLU A 92 -5.31 -0.71 3.91
C GLU A 92 -5.26 -1.36 2.52
N ILE A 93 -6.06 -2.41 2.29
CA ILE A 93 -6.12 -3.09 0.98
C ILE A 93 -6.63 -2.14 -0.11
N VAL A 94 -7.64 -1.34 0.20
CA VAL A 94 -8.23 -0.34 -0.70
C VAL A 94 -7.21 0.76 -1.03
N GLN A 95 -6.49 1.27 -0.03
CA GLN A 95 -5.41 2.23 -0.22
C GLN A 95 -4.30 1.65 -1.09
N MET A 96 -3.82 0.46 -0.75
CA MET A 96 -2.80 -0.25 -1.50
C MET A 96 -3.23 -0.48 -2.96
N PHE A 97 -4.50 -0.83 -3.19
CA PHE A 97 -5.05 -1.00 -4.52
C PHE A 97 -5.00 0.28 -5.35
N LYS A 98 -5.27 1.45 -4.76
CA LYS A 98 -5.14 2.74 -5.44
C LYS A 98 -3.71 2.98 -5.95
N TYR A 99 -2.70 2.61 -5.17
CA TYR A 99 -1.30 2.71 -5.60
C TYR A 99 -0.97 1.74 -6.75
N LEU A 100 -1.63 0.58 -6.82
CA LEU A 100 -1.43 -0.41 -7.88
C LEU A 100 -2.08 0.00 -9.22
N SER A 101 -1.54 1.03 -9.87
CA SER A 101 -2.01 1.61 -11.14
C SER A 101 -2.22 0.61 -12.30
N LYS A 102 -1.59 -0.56 -12.26
CA LYS A 102 -1.76 -1.62 -13.26
C LYS A 102 -3.04 -2.43 -13.11
N LYS A 103 -3.71 -2.40 -11.96
CA LYS A 103 -4.93 -3.16 -11.69
C LYS A 103 -6.14 -2.22 -11.77
N LYS A 104 -7.13 -2.59 -12.59
CA LYS A 104 -8.31 -1.74 -12.85
C LYS A 104 -9.51 -2.01 -11.95
N LEU A 105 -9.62 -3.22 -11.39
CA LEU A 105 -10.75 -3.63 -10.56
C LEU A 105 -10.26 -4.36 -9.32
N LEU A 106 -10.77 -4.01 -8.15
CA LEU A 106 -10.65 -4.77 -6.90
C LEU A 106 -11.92 -5.60 -6.71
N ILE A 107 -11.77 -6.88 -6.36
CA ILE A 107 -12.88 -7.78 -6.07
C ILE A 107 -12.70 -8.29 -4.65
N LEU A 108 -13.67 -8.01 -3.79
CA LEU A 108 -13.73 -8.48 -2.41
C LEU A 108 -14.82 -9.56 -2.32
N VAL A 109 -14.45 -10.74 -1.84
CA VAL A 109 -15.37 -11.88 -1.76
C VAL A 109 -15.76 -12.12 -0.32
N ASN A 110 -17.06 -12.11 -0.04
CA ASN A 110 -17.64 -12.30 1.29
C ASN A 110 -17.08 -11.35 2.36
N ALA A 111 -16.67 -10.15 1.96
CA ALA A 111 -16.08 -9.15 2.83
C ALA A 111 -17.15 -8.44 3.66
N SER A 112 -18.33 -8.22 3.08
CA SER A 112 -19.41 -7.50 3.74
C SER A 112 -19.85 -8.16 5.05
N SER A 113 -19.76 -9.50 5.11
CA SER A 113 -20.12 -10.31 6.29
C SER A 113 -19.37 -9.92 7.58
N TYR A 114 -18.22 -9.24 7.46
CA TYR A 114 -17.42 -8.79 8.59
C TYR A 114 -17.73 -7.36 9.05
N PHE A 115 -18.51 -6.61 8.29
CA PHE A 115 -18.80 -5.20 8.56
C PHE A 115 -20.22 -5.01 9.09
N THR A 116 -20.34 -4.09 10.04
CA THR A 116 -21.61 -3.45 10.38
C THR A 116 -22.12 -2.63 9.21
N ASP A 117 -23.41 -2.31 9.22
CA ASP A 117 -24.02 -1.51 8.14
C ASP A 117 -23.40 -0.12 8.03
N ARG A 118 -23.02 0.48 9.17
CA ARG A 118 -22.32 1.76 9.22
C ARG A 118 -20.91 1.68 8.62
N GLU A 119 -20.13 0.66 8.99
CA GLU A 119 -18.79 0.45 8.41
C GLU A 119 -18.87 0.23 6.90
N LEU A 120 -19.92 -0.46 6.43
CA LEU A 120 -20.13 -0.67 4.99
C LEU A 120 -20.43 0.65 4.25
N GLU A 121 -21.27 1.51 4.82
CA GLU A 121 -21.53 2.86 4.29
C GLU A 121 -20.24 3.69 4.24
N GLU A 122 -19.50 3.74 5.35
CA GLU A 122 -18.22 4.46 5.45
C GLU A 122 -17.20 3.94 4.42
N LEU A 123 -17.14 2.61 4.20
CA LEU A 123 -16.27 2.01 3.21
C LEU A 123 -16.65 2.39 1.77
N ILE A 124 -17.95 2.43 1.45
CA ILE A 124 -18.43 2.80 0.12
C ILE A 124 -18.15 4.28 -0.16
N GLU A 125 -18.39 5.16 0.82
CA GLU A 125 -18.03 6.57 0.71
C GLU A 125 -16.53 6.73 0.48
N TYR A 126 -15.70 6.00 1.22
CA TYR A 126 -14.26 6.03 1.07
C TYR A 126 -13.80 5.56 -0.32
N ILE A 127 -14.36 4.46 -0.83
CA ILE A 127 -14.08 3.95 -2.18
C ILE A 127 -14.46 4.98 -3.25
N SER A 128 -15.61 5.63 -3.10
CA SER A 128 -16.09 6.69 -4.00
C SER A 128 -15.15 7.89 -4.02
N LEU A 129 -14.67 8.33 -2.84
CA LEU A 129 -13.69 9.41 -2.70
C LEU A 129 -12.36 9.09 -3.39
N LEU A 130 -11.93 7.83 -3.36
CA LEU A 130 -10.71 7.38 -4.01
C LEU A 130 -10.86 7.18 -5.53
N GLN A 131 -12.09 7.20 -6.07
CA GLN A 131 -12.41 6.99 -7.48
C GLN A 131 -11.83 5.68 -8.04
N ILE A 132 -11.95 4.60 -7.27
CA ILE A 132 -11.51 3.26 -7.68
C ILE A 132 -12.71 2.33 -7.89
N ASP A 133 -12.55 1.38 -8.80
CA ASP A 133 -13.57 0.36 -9.04
C ASP A 133 -13.39 -0.83 -8.08
N VAL A 134 -14.38 -1.04 -7.22
CA VAL A 134 -14.42 -2.16 -6.28
C VAL A 134 -15.74 -2.92 -6.43
N LEU A 135 -15.64 -4.24 -6.59
CA LEU A 135 -16.77 -5.16 -6.65
C LEU A 135 -16.81 -6.04 -5.40
N PHE A 136 -17.95 -6.05 -4.72
CA PHE A 136 -18.23 -6.98 -3.63
C PHE A 136 -19.03 -8.17 -4.18
N ILE A 137 -18.58 -9.39 -3.91
CA ILE A 137 -19.29 -10.62 -4.25
C ILE A 137 -19.74 -11.27 -2.95
N GLU A 138 -21.04 -11.26 -2.71
CA GLU A 138 -21.64 -11.66 -1.45
C GLU A 138 -22.71 -12.74 -1.67
N PRO A 139 -22.78 -13.77 -0.81
CA PRO A 139 -23.79 -14.82 -0.94
C PRO A 139 -25.17 -14.38 -0.44
N ARG A 140 -25.27 -13.25 0.26
CA ARG A 140 -26.50 -12.75 0.88
C ARG A 140 -26.64 -11.26 0.61
N LYS A 141 -27.88 -10.83 0.36
CA LYS A 141 -28.19 -9.42 0.17
C LYS A 141 -27.97 -8.57 1.43
N ARG A 142 -27.46 -7.35 1.25
CA ARG A 142 -27.34 -6.33 2.31
C ARG A 142 -28.38 -5.25 2.10
N LYS A 143 -29.21 -4.97 3.12
CA LYS A 143 -30.36 -4.07 2.98
C LYS A 143 -30.01 -2.59 2.81
N VAL A 144 -28.78 -2.22 3.18
CA VAL A 144 -28.37 -0.82 3.33
C VAL A 144 -27.79 -0.23 2.05
N VAL A 145 -27.45 -1.09 1.08
CA VAL A 145 -26.72 -0.69 -0.13
C VAL A 145 -27.44 -1.18 -1.38
N SER A 146 -27.45 -0.33 -2.41
CA SER A 146 -27.96 -0.74 -3.72
C SER A 146 -27.04 -1.79 -4.33
N GLN A 147 -27.60 -2.89 -4.80
CA GLN A 147 -26.84 -4.04 -5.28
C GLN A 147 -27.53 -4.77 -6.42
N TYR A 148 -26.73 -5.46 -7.22
CA TYR A 148 -27.25 -6.43 -8.18
C TYR A 148 -27.47 -7.77 -7.46
N VAL A 149 -28.69 -8.28 -7.50
CA VAL A 149 -29.07 -9.58 -6.92
C VAL A 149 -29.35 -10.55 -8.07
N ILE A 150 -28.72 -11.72 -8.00
CA ILE A 150 -29.01 -12.85 -8.87
C ILE A 150 -29.83 -13.84 -8.06
N ASP A 151 -31.06 -14.09 -8.47
CA ASP A 151 -31.93 -15.06 -7.80
C ASP A 151 -31.65 -16.51 -8.24
N GLU A 152 -32.37 -17.47 -7.64
CA GLU A 152 -32.24 -18.90 -7.94
C GLU A 152 -32.62 -19.26 -9.38
N ASP A 153 -33.42 -18.41 -10.02
CA ASP A 153 -33.86 -18.55 -11.41
C ASP A 153 -32.90 -17.84 -12.39
N PHE A 154 -31.73 -17.40 -11.91
CA PHE A 154 -30.69 -16.66 -12.65
C PHE A 154 -31.15 -15.29 -13.19
N PHE A 155 -32.23 -14.74 -12.64
CA PHE A 155 -32.70 -13.43 -13.00
C PHE A 155 -31.92 -12.36 -12.22
N VAL A 156 -31.50 -11.31 -12.93
CA VAL A 156 -30.70 -10.23 -12.37
C VAL A 156 -31.59 -9.02 -12.09
N GLN A 157 -31.63 -8.61 -10.83
CA GLN A 157 -32.38 -7.43 -10.38
C GLN A 157 -31.42 -6.41 -9.76
N PHE A 158 -31.70 -5.13 -9.95
CA PHE A 158 -31.03 -4.06 -9.23
C PHE A 158 -31.97 -3.55 -8.15
N GLU A 159 -31.61 -3.77 -6.89
CA GLU A 159 -32.36 -3.36 -5.70
C GLU A 159 -31.58 -2.31 -4.92
#